data_AF-A0A934LWX7-F1
#
_entry.id   AF-A0A934LWX7-F1
#
_cell.length_a   1.000
_cell.length_b   1.000
_cell.length_c   1.000
_cell.angle_alpha   90.00
_cell.angle_beta   90.00
_cell.angle_gamma   90.00
#
_symmetry.space_group_name_H-M   'P 1'
#
loop_
_entity.id
_entity.type
_entity.pdbx_description
1 polymer ?
#
loop_
_entity_poly.entity_id
_entity_poly.type
_entity_poly.pdbx_seq_one_letter_code
_entity_poly.pdbx_strand_id
1 'polypeptide(L)'
;MPKGKKKDQALDLLWRAQANDAYWHGLFGGIYLFNFRVSNYANLIEAEELAEGPNAPITVSQFDFDKDSLPEIVLTGAPFNALFKPNLGGMMTELDHRPNRYNLLNIMMRREEGYHDEIRRAAERGLLVTPDMERDGPRLENRDSVRAKEAGIQNYLLYDWHRRGSFIDHFLREDVDLGSFVRAFYGEQGDFVNLPYNAEVIATEDDATIQLTREGHVWVGSDHRPVRVSKTLKFRRGDDSYRCDYRVTNLADAPVTLRFGVELVSGFDGGQNPEYCGLTINGSAEAKSLAVAAEYPAVTEHTTTTTLRTMALTTRLDHPCTLWAFPLETITNSEAGYERGYQGTVYLHLWNLTLAAGASWQGGLTQQVSAYKK
;
A
#
# COMPACT_ATOMS: atom_id res chain seq x y z
N MET A 1 -28.19 15.57 3.69
CA MET A 1 -29.19 15.01 2.76
C MET A 1 -30.63 15.29 3.23
N PRO A 2 -31.55 15.70 2.35
CA PRO A 2 -32.99 15.79 2.63
C PRO A 2 -33.61 14.44 3.01
N LYS A 3 -34.77 14.44 3.70
CA LYS A 3 -35.52 13.20 3.97
C LYS A 3 -36.01 12.55 2.67
N GLY A 4 -35.93 11.23 2.57
CA GLY A 4 -36.44 10.45 1.44
C GLY A 4 -35.60 9.21 1.13
N LYS A 5 -36.04 8.43 0.14
CA LYS A 5 -35.47 7.10 -0.21
C LYS A 5 -33.94 7.08 -0.34
N LYS A 6 -33.34 8.09 -0.97
CA LYS A 6 -31.87 8.17 -1.14
C LYS A 6 -31.14 8.27 0.21
N LYS A 7 -31.68 9.05 1.15
CA LYS A 7 -31.13 9.15 2.51
C LYS A 7 -31.28 7.83 3.25
N ASP A 8 -32.44 7.18 3.13
CA ASP A 8 -32.68 5.90 3.80
C ASP A 8 -31.72 4.81 3.28
N GLN A 9 -31.46 4.79 1.97
CA GLN A 9 -30.48 3.89 1.35
C GLN A 9 -29.03 4.20 1.81
N ALA A 10 -28.64 5.48 1.85
CA ALA A 10 -27.31 5.86 2.34
C ALA A 10 -27.10 5.47 3.81
N LEU A 11 -28.14 5.59 4.65
CA LEU A 11 -28.09 5.15 6.04
C LEU A 11 -28.02 3.62 6.16
N ASP A 12 -28.75 2.87 5.34
CA ASP A 12 -28.66 1.40 5.32
C ASP A 12 -27.25 0.92 4.97
N LEU A 13 -26.62 1.53 3.96
CA LEU A 13 -25.22 1.26 3.61
C LEU A 13 -24.27 1.62 4.75
N LEU A 14 -24.45 2.78 5.37
CA LEU A 14 -23.65 3.18 6.52
C LEU A 14 -23.79 2.18 7.69
N TRP A 15 -24.99 1.68 7.97
CA TRP A 15 -25.21 0.66 9.00
C TRP A 15 -24.60 -0.69 8.61
N ARG A 16 -24.66 -1.08 7.35
CA ARG A 16 -23.99 -2.30 6.85
C ARG A 16 -22.48 -2.20 6.97
N ALA A 17 -21.90 -1.02 6.75
CA ALA A 17 -20.48 -0.78 6.97
C ALA A 17 -20.06 -0.94 8.44
N GLN A 18 -20.98 -0.85 9.40
CA GLN A 18 -20.68 -1.05 10.83
C GLN A 18 -20.58 -2.53 11.22
N ALA A 19 -20.58 -3.46 10.25
CA ALA A 19 -20.30 -4.87 10.49
C ALA A 19 -18.93 -5.03 11.17
N ASN A 20 -18.97 -5.38 12.46
CA ASN A 20 -17.85 -5.31 13.39
C ASN A 20 -16.61 -6.12 12.96
N ASP A 21 -16.80 -7.25 12.29
CA ASP A 21 -15.75 -8.23 12.01
C ASP A 21 -14.54 -7.65 11.27
N ALA A 22 -14.74 -6.64 10.42
CA ALA A 22 -13.65 -6.00 9.68
C ALA A 22 -12.82 -5.00 10.52
N TYR A 23 -13.23 -4.70 11.76
CA TYR A 23 -12.62 -3.63 12.58
C TYR A 23 -11.69 -4.15 13.67
N TRP A 24 -11.64 -5.44 13.93
CA TRP A 24 -10.82 -6.01 14.99
C TRP A 24 -10.32 -7.41 14.64
N HIS A 25 -9.31 -7.87 15.37
CA HIS A 25 -8.80 -9.24 15.28
C HIS A 25 -8.86 -9.90 16.65
N GLY A 26 -9.28 -11.17 16.67
CA GLY A 26 -9.33 -12.02 17.84
C GLY A 26 -8.61 -13.34 17.56
N LEU A 27 -9.36 -14.45 17.59
CA LEU A 27 -8.80 -15.77 17.32
C LEU A 27 -8.74 -16.10 15.81
N PHE A 28 -9.72 -15.65 15.03
CA PHE A 28 -9.83 -15.99 13.60
C PHE A 28 -10.05 -14.75 12.75
N GLY A 29 -9.33 -14.66 11.63
CA GLY A 29 -9.60 -13.73 10.53
C GLY A 29 -9.79 -12.27 10.97
N GLY A 30 -11.05 -11.84 11.11
CA GLY A 30 -11.42 -10.49 11.50
C GLY A 30 -10.95 -9.46 10.48
N ILE A 31 -10.32 -8.37 10.93
CA ILE A 31 -9.74 -7.34 10.07
C ILE A 31 -8.74 -7.90 9.06
N TYR A 32 -8.10 -9.06 9.29
CA TYR A 32 -7.20 -9.67 8.31
C TYR A 32 -7.94 -10.34 7.13
N LEU A 33 -9.27 -10.56 7.22
CA LEU A 33 -10.07 -11.06 6.11
C LEU A 33 -10.31 -9.93 5.09
N PHE A 34 -9.57 -10.01 3.99
CA PHE A 34 -9.57 -8.99 2.94
C PHE A 34 -10.99 -8.66 2.45
N ASN A 35 -11.82 -9.68 2.23
CA ASN A 35 -13.20 -9.54 1.73
C ASN A 35 -14.13 -8.79 2.70
N PHE A 36 -13.86 -8.86 4.01
CA PHE A 36 -14.64 -8.11 5.02
C PHE A 36 -14.32 -6.62 4.92
N ARG A 37 -13.03 -6.27 4.83
CA ARG A 37 -12.61 -4.88 4.61
C ARG A 37 -13.17 -4.32 3.30
N VAL A 38 -13.09 -5.08 2.20
CA VAL A 38 -13.66 -4.65 0.91
C VAL A 38 -15.15 -4.35 1.02
N SER A 39 -15.91 -5.21 1.71
CA SER A 39 -17.36 -5.03 1.87
C SER A 39 -17.69 -3.77 2.67
N ASN A 40 -16.96 -3.50 3.76
CA ASN A 40 -17.19 -2.31 4.57
C ASN A 40 -16.81 -1.03 3.82
N TYR A 41 -15.64 -1.00 3.16
CA TYR A 41 -15.25 0.13 2.32
C TYR A 41 -16.28 0.39 1.20
N ALA A 42 -16.73 -0.65 0.49
CA ALA A 42 -17.71 -0.49 -0.58
C ALA A 42 -19.01 0.16 -0.08
N ASN A 43 -19.50 -0.24 1.09
CA ASN A 43 -20.69 0.36 1.71
C ASN A 43 -20.47 1.82 2.12
N LEU A 44 -19.30 2.16 2.70
CA LEU A 44 -18.97 3.55 3.08
C LEU A 44 -18.90 4.45 1.85
N ILE A 45 -18.16 4.04 0.84
CA ILE A 45 -17.95 4.80 -0.40
C ILE A 45 -19.29 5.02 -1.13
N GLU A 46 -20.15 4.00 -1.21
CA GLU A 46 -21.46 4.13 -1.83
C GLU A 46 -22.40 5.05 -1.02
N ALA A 47 -22.34 5.00 0.31
CA ALA A 47 -23.13 5.88 1.16
C ALA A 47 -22.73 7.35 0.97
N GLU A 48 -21.42 7.64 0.89
CA GLU A 48 -20.89 8.98 0.59
C GLU A 48 -21.29 9.45 -0.81
N GLU A 49 -21.17 8.58 -1.81
CA GLU A 49 -21.57 8.90 -3.18
C GLU A 49 -23.07 9.24 -3.28
N LEU A 50 -23.94 8.52 -2.56
CA LEU A 50 -25.36 8.86 -2.49
C LEU A 50 -25.63 10.20 -1.79
N ALA A 51 -24.78 10.57 -0.83
CA ALA A 51 -24.92 11.79 -0.05
C ALA A 51 -24.50 13.05 -0.81
N GLU A 52 -23.41 12.96 -1.57
CA GLU A 52 -22.78 14.09 -2.26
C GLU A 52 -23.09 14.12 -3.76
N GLY A 53 -23.45 12.98 -4.34
CA GLY A 53 -23.68 12.78 -5.76
C GLY A 53 -22.46 12.20 -6.50
N PRO A 54 -22.69 11.64 -7.71
CA PRO A 54 -21.64 10.98 -8.50
C PRO A 54 -20.62 11.97 -9.09
N ASN A 55 -20.97 13.25 -9.17
CA ASN A 55 -20.11 14.33 -9.67
C ASN A 55 -19.79 15.31 -8.54
N ALA A 56 -19.59 14.85 -7.31
CA ALA A 56 -19.28 15.73 -6.18
C ALA A 56 -18.08 16.66 -6.51
N PRO A 57 -18.15 17.96 -6.18
CA PRO A 57 -17.02 18.86 -6.35
C PRO A 57 -15.87 18.43 -5.45
N ILE A 58 -14.63 18.74 -5.85
CA ILE A 58 -13.47 18.48 -5.03
C ILE A 58 -13.48 19.42 -3.81
N THR A 59 -13.23 18.86 -2.64
CA THR A 59 -12.99 19.58 -1.40
C THR A 59 -11.75 19.01 -0.75
N VAL A 60 -10.87 19.88 -0.23
CA VAL A 60 -9.72 19.46 0.57
C VAL A 60 -9.78 20.15 1.92
N SER A 61 -9.69 19.36 2.99
CA SER A 61 -9.71 19.84 4.37
C SER A 61 -8.52 19.29 5.14
N GLN A 62 -8.08 20.01 6.17
CA GLN A 62 -7.00 19.58 7.05
C GLN A 62 -7.52 19.53 8.48
N PHE A 63 -7.54 18.34 9.07
CA PHE A 63 -7.95 18.12 10.45
C PHE A 63 -7.44 16.78 10.95
N ASP A 64 -7.39 16.62 12.28
CA ASP A 64 -7.03 15.37 12.94
C ASP A 64 -8.13 14.33 12.72
N PHE A 65 -7.94 13.48 11.70
CA PHE A 65 -8.94 12.53 11.23
C PHE A 65 -8.93 11.27 12.11
N ASP A 66 -7.74 10.73 12.38
CA ASP A 66 -7.57 9.49 13.14
C ASP A 66 -7.36 9.66 14.67
N LYS A 67 -7.41 10.90 15.15
CA LYS A 67 -7.35 11.29 16.58
C LYS A 67 -5.98 11.06 17.21
N ASP A 68 -4.92 11.22 16.43
CA ASP A 68 -3.53 11.14 16.90
C ASP A 68 -2.91 12.52 17.28
N SER A 69 -3.73 13.58 17.30
CA SER A 69 -3.36 14.99 17.57
C SER A 69 -2.57 15.68 16.45
N LEU A 70 -2.42 15.06 15.28
CA LEU A 70 -1.79 15.65 14.12
C LEU A 70 -2.79 15.68 12.95
N PRO A 71 -2.83 16.75 12.14
CA PRO A 71 -3.81 16.83 11.06
C PRO A 71 -3.43 15.97 9.85
N GLU A 72 -4.40 15.24 9.33
CA GLU A 72 -4.37 14.66 7.98
C GLU A 72 -4.87 15.66 6.93
N ILE A 73 -4.54 15.40 5.67
CA ILE A 73 -5.20 16.05 4.52
C ILE A 73 -6.25 15.08 4.00
N VAL A 74 -7.51 15.51 4.05
CA VAL A 74 -8.67 14.75 3.56
C VAL A 74 -9.17 15.40 2.28
N LEU A 75 -8.98 14.71 1.16
CA LEU A 75 -9.54 15.07 -0.14
C LEU A 75 -10.81 14.25 -0.36
N THR A 76 -11.92 14.91 -0.63
CA THR A 76 -13.18 14.29 -1.05
C THR A 76 -13.65 14.87 -2.37
N GLY A 77 -14.32 14.07 -3.19
CA GLY A 77 -14.85 14.50 -4.49
C GLY A 77 -14.93 13.34 -5.48
N ALA A 78 -15.45 13.62 -6.67
CA ALA A 78 -15.51 12.61 -7.74
C ALA A 78 -14.30 12.71 -8.69
N PRO A 79 -13.64 11.59 -9.05
CA PRO A 79 -13.99 10.20 -8.71
C PRO A 79 -13.24 9.65 -7.48
N PHE A 80 -12.35 10.43 -6.86
CA PHE A 80 -11.48 9.96 -5.78
C PHE A 80 -11.77 10.63 -4.43
N ASN A 81 -11.80 9.83 -3.37
CA ASN A 81 -11.47 10.30 -2.02
C ASN A 81 -10.03 9.86 -1.69
N ALA A 82 -9.26 10.69 -0.98
CA ALA A 82 -7.90 10.34 -0.60
C ALA A 82 -7.54 10.92 0.78
N LEU A 83 -6.76 10.15 1.54
CA LEU A 83 -6.23 10.55 2.85
C LEU A 83 -4.71 10.60 2.79
N PHE A 84 -4.12 11.70 3.24
CA PHE A 84 -2.68 11.87 3.36
C PHE A 84 -2.28 12.13 4.80
N LYS A 85 -1.11 11.61 5.18
CA LYS A 85 -0.53 11.76 6.53
C LYS A 85 0.79 12.54 6.47
N PRO A 86 0.77 13.90 6.44
CA PRO A 86 1.97 14.72 6.31
C PRO A 86 3.03 14.45 7.37
N ASN A 87 2.61 14.16 8.61
CA ASN A 87 3.48 13.84 9.74
C ASN A 87 4.24 12.50 9.60
N LEU A 88 3.84 11.64 8.67
CA LEU A 88 4.43 10.32 8.46
C LEU A 88 4.80 10.13 6.99
N GLY A 89 5.97 10.64 6.59
CA GLY A 89 6.52 10.49 5.23
C GLY A 89 5.75 11.22 4.12
N GLY A 90 4.73 12.01 4.46
CA GLY A 90 3.82 12.58 3.48
C GLY A 90 3.17 11.51 2.60
N MET A 91 2.85 10.36 3.19
CA MET A 91 2.28 9.23 2.47
C MET A 91 0.78 9.43 2.22
N MET A 92 0.27 8.80 1.17
CA MET A 92 -1.16 8.58 0.96
C MET A 92 -1.55 7.25 1.62
N THR A 93 -2.48 7.29 2.56
CA THR A 93 -2.91 6.12 3.35
C THR A 93 -4.22 5.52 2.89
N GLU A 94 -5.02 6.27 2.13
CA GLU A 94 -6.30 5.81 1.59
C GLU A 94 -6.51 6.40 0.20
N LEU A 95 -7.08 5.61 -0.71
CA LEU A 95 -7.51 6.07 -2.02
C LEU A 95 -8.75 5.29 -2.44
N ASP A 96 -9.89 5.92 -2.33
CA ASP A 96 -11.15 5.35 -2.79
C ASP A 96 -11.41 5.74 -4.23
N HIS A 97 -11.79 4.76 -5.04
CA HIS A 97 -12.40 5.01 -6.34
C HIS A 97 -13.91 4.86 -6.21
N ARG A 98 -14.62 5.99 -6.21
CA ARG A 98 -16.07 6.05 -5.97
C ARG A 98 -16.86 5.24 -7.00
N PRO A 99 -16.62 5.36 -8.32
CA PRO A 99 -17.38 4.60 -9.31
C PRO A 99 -17.28 3.08 -9.12
N ASN A 100 -16.13 2.56 -8.69
CA ASN A 100 -15.94 1.14 -8.41
C ASN A 100 -16.26 0.74 -6.96
N ARG A 101 -16.56 1.70 -6.08
CA ARG A 101 -16.83 1.49 -4.63
C ARG A 101 -15.71 0.70 -3.97
N TYR A 102 -14.46 1.10 -4.23
CA TYR A 102 -13.31 0.31 -3.86
C TYR A 102 -12.15 1.16 -3.36
N ASN A 103 -11.62 0.81 -2.19
CA ASN A 103 -10.38 1.40 -1.67
C ASN A 103 -9.17 0.68 -2.28
N LEU A 104 -8.45 1.37 -3.16
CA LEU A 104 -7.28 0.86 -3.87
C LEU A 104 -6.09 0.61 -2.93
N LEU A 105 -6.04 1.26 -1.78
CA LEU A 105 -5.00 1.08 -0.75
C LEU A 105 -5.51 0.26 0.45
N ASN A 106 -6.53 -0.59 0.27
CA ASN A 106 -7.04 -1.51 1.30
C ASN A 106 -6.03 -2.62 1.64
N ILE A 107 -4.95 -2.24 2.31
CA ILE A 107 -3.83 -3.10 2.67
C ILE A 107 -3.67 -3.22 4.17
N MET A 108 -2.99 -4.28 4.61
CA MET A 108 -2.56 -4.44 5.99
C MET A 108 -1.05 -4.59 6.05
N MET A 109 -0.45 -3.90 7.03
CA MET A 109 0.95 -4.08 7.38
C MET A 109 1.17 -5.43 8.06
N ARG A 110 2.41 -5.92 7.97
CA ARG A 110 2.80 -7.13 8.69
C ARG A 110 3.24 -6.75 10.09
N ARG A 111 2.46 -7.18 11.09
CA ARG A 111 2.70 -6.88 12.51
C ARG A 111 2.90 -8.17 13.30
N GLU A 112 3.58 -8.04 14.42
CA GLU A 112 3.68 -9.13 15.39
C GLU A 112 2.35 -9.29 16.12
N GLU A 113 1.85 -10.52 16.17
CA GLU A 113 0.67 -10.94 16.94
C GLU A 113 1.13 -11.89 18.05
N GLY A 114 0.44 -11.90 19.19
CA GLY A 114 0.88 -12.65 20.38
C GLY A 114 1.04 -14.15 20.14
N TYR A 115 0.29 -14.73 19.19
CA TYR A 115 0.38 -16.14 18.83
C TYR A 115 1.57 -16.48 17.92
N HIS A 116 2.31 -15.50 17.39
CA HIS A 116 3.52 -15.78 16.60
C HIS A 116 4.62 -16.46 17.41
N ASP A 117 4.67 -16.24 18.73
CA ASP A 117 5.57 -16.94 19.65
C ASP A 117 5.32 -18.45 19.70
N GLU A 118 4.06 -18.85 19.63
CA GLU A 118 3.67 -20.26 19.61
C GLU A 118 4.23 -20.93 18.34
N ILE A 119 4.08 -20.27 17.19
CA ILE A 119 4.61 -20.76 15.91
C ILE A 119 6.13 -20.91 15.97
N ARG A 120 6.86 -19.91 16.47
CA ARG A 120 8.33 -19.95 16.61
C ARG A 120 8.77 -21.11 17.51
N ARG A 121 8.19 -21.22 18.70
CA ARG A 121 8.57 -22.27 19.66
C ARG A 121 8.20 -23.67 19.18
N ALA A 122 7.12 -23.81 18.42
CA ALA A 122 6.75 -25.09 17.82
C ALA A 122 7.72 -25.46 16.68
N ALA A 123 8.13 -24.49 15.85
CA ALA A 123 9.12 -24.72 14.80
C ALA A 123 10.46 -25.19 15.39
N GLU A 124 10.98 -24.51 16.42
CA GLU A 124 12.24 -24.86 17.10
C GLU A 124 12.23 -26.26 17.70
N ARG A 125 11.07 -26.71 18.20
CA ARG A 125 10.89 -28.02 18.83
C ARG A 125 10.48 -29.11 17.84
N GLY A 126 10.30 -28.80 16.56
CA GLY A 126 9.81 -29.75 15.55
C GLY A 126 8.36 -30.19 15.77
N LEU A 127 7.53 -29.33 16.38
CA LEU A 127 6.13 -29.59 16.76
C LEU A 127 5.11 -28.96 15.79
N LEU A 128 5.56 -28.39 14.68
CA LEU A 128 4.66 -27.96 13.60
C LEU A 128 4.09 -29.17 12.87
N VAL A 129 2.77 -29.21 12.71
CA VAL A 129 2.04 -30.24 11.98
C VAL A 129 1.37 -29.60 10.77
N THR A 130 1.63 -30.17 9.59
CA THR A 130 1.01 -29.74 8.34
C THR A 130 0.18 -30.87 7.72
N PRO A 131 -0.81 -30.55 6.85
CA PRO A 131 -1.58 -31.57 6.15
C PRO A 131 -0.73 -32.58 5.37
N ASP A 132 0.42 -32.15 4.83
CA ASP A 132 1.33 -33.04 4.10
C ASP A 132 2.06 -34.01 5.04
N MET A 133 2.46 -33.54 6.24
CA MET A 133 3.12 -34.39 7.23
C MET A 133 2.22 -35.50 7.79
N GLU A 134 0.90 -35.27 7.84
CA GLU A 134 -0.08 -36.28 8.25
C GLU A 134 -0.26 -37.38 7.19
N ARG A 135 -0.03 -37.08 5.90
CA ARG A 135 -0.11 -38.07 4.80
C ARG A 135 1.03 -39.08 4.83
N ASP A 136 2.19 -38.71 5.37
CA ASP A 136 3.38 -39.56 5.48
C ASP A 136 3.31 -40.60 6.60
N GLY A 137 2.20 -40.64 7.37
CA GLY A 137 1.92 -41.62 8.41
C GLY A 137 1.51 -41.00 9.74
N PRO A 138 0.91 -41.78 10.66
CA PRO A 138 0.45 -41.26 11.94
C PRO A 138 1.63 -40.74 12.78
N ARG A 139 1.63 -39.44 13.07
CA ARG A 139 2.51 -38.83 14.08
C ARG A 139 1.73 -38.73 15.39
N LEU A 140 2.39 -38.97 16.52
CA LEU A 140 1.81 -38.66 17.82
C LEU A 140 1.68 -37.14 17.92
N GLU A 141 0.47 -36.64 17.65
CA GLU A 141 0.09 -35.29 18.05
C GLU A 141 0.05 -35.25 19.57
N ASN A 142 0.94 -34.45 20.14
CA ASN A 142 0.91 -34.14 21.55
C ASN A 142 0.11 -32.86 21.75
N ARG A 143 -0.29 -32.59 22.99
CA ARG A 143 -1.04 -31.38 23.35
C ARG A 143 -0.36 -30.07 22.92
N ASP A 144 0.95 -30.09 22.70
CA ASP A 144 1.77 -28.94 22.32
C ASP A 144 2.00 -28.82 20.79
N SER A 145 1.38 -29.68 19.99
CA SER A 145 1.46 -29.61 18.52
C SER A 145 0.72 -28.39 17.98
N VAL A 146 1.33 -27.70 17.02
CA VAL A 146 0.78 -26.50 16.39
C VAL A 146 0.49 -26.76 14.92
N ARG A 147 -0.77 -26.57 14.51
CA ARG A 147 -1.21 -26.78 13.13
C ARG A 147 -0.89 -25.58 12.25
N ALA A 148 -0.30 -25.84 11.09
CA ALA A 148 -0.05 -24.84 10.05
C ALA A 148 -0.38 -25.44 8.68
N LYS A 149 -0.90 -24.62 7.76
CA LYS A 149 -1.26 -25.08 6.41
C LYS A 149 -0.05 -25.30 5.50
N GLU A 150 1.08 -24.69 5.82
CA GLU A 150 2.31 -24.79 5.04
C GLU A 150 3.53 -25.07 5.92
N ALA A 151 4.47 -25.85 5.39
CA ALA A 151 5.74 -26.10 6.03
C ALA A 151 6.60 -24.83 6.00
N GLY A 152 7.33 -24.57 7.09
CA GLY A 152 8.21 -23.41 7.17
C GLY A 152 7.49 -22.07 7.37
N ILE A 153 6.23 -22.08 7.82
CA ILE A 153 5.43 -20.87 8.03
C ILE A 153 6.14 -19.83 8.91
N GLN A 154 6.98 -20.26 9.86
CA GLN A 154 7.77 -19.38 10.72
C GLN A 154 8.75 -18.47 9.94
N ASN A 155 9.15 -18.86 8.73
CA ASN A 155 10.04 -18.07 7.88
C ASN A 155 9.33 -16.86 7.24
N TYR A 156 8.00 -16.83 7.29
CA TYR A 156 7.17 -15.74 6.78
C TYR A 156 6.67 -14.81 7.90
N LEU A 157 7.13 -15.01 9.14
CA LEU A 157 6.95 -14.06 10.25
C LEU A 157 7.85 -12.84 10.04
N LEU A 158 7.44 -11.98 9.11
CA LEU A 158 8.11 -10.73 8.75
C LEU A 158 7.32 -9.56 9.33
N TYR A 159 8.01 -8.53 9.84
CA TYR A 159 7.37 -7.38 10.48
C TYR A 159 7.85 -6.08 9.87
N ASP A 160 6.92 -5.21 9.50
CA ASP A 160 7.23 -3.90 8.94
C ASP A 160 7.62 -2.92 10.06
N TRP A 161 8.72 -2.19 9.88
CA TRP A 161 9.16 -1.15 10.81
C TRP A 161 8.52 0.23 10.53
N HIS A 162 7.84 0.39 9.39
CA HIS A 162 7.11 1.59 9.00
C HIS A 162 5.67 1.31 8.57
N ARG A 163 4.84 2.36 8.59
CA ARG A 163 3.50 2.28 8.01
C ARG A 163 3.56 2.14 6.51
N ARG A 164 2.86 1.14 5.97
CA ARG A 164 2.68 0.96 4.53
C ARG A 164 1.58 1.90 4.02
N GLY A 165 1.81 2.46 2.85
CA GLY A 165 0.97 3.44 2.15
C GLY A 165 1.60 3.72 0.78
N SER A 166 1.03 4.65 0.03
CA SER A 166 1.57 5.05 -1.27
C SER A 166 2.33 6.38 -1.19
N PHE A 167 3.28 6.55 -2.11
CA PHE A 167 4.17 7.70 -2.20
C PHE A 167 5.08 7.84 -0.98
N ILE A 168 5.64 6.74 -0.48
CA ILE A 168 6.67 6.75 0.56
C ILE A 168 8.04 6.84 -0.11
N ASP A 169 8.90 7.73 0.40
CA ASP A 169 10.18 8.06 -0.20
C ASP A 169 11.31 7.34 0.52
N HIS A 170 12.05 6.51 -0.20
CA HIS A 170 13.17 5.72 0.30
C HIS A 170 14.50 6.19 -0.27
N PHE A 171 15.56 6.05 0.52
CA PHE A 171 16.95 6.14 0.07
C PHE A 171 17.69 4.90 0.53
N LEU A 172 17.83 3.93 -0.36
CA LEU A 172 18.39 2.62 0.03
C LEU A 172 19.91 2.63 0.02
N ARG A 173 20.51 1.82 0.90
CA ARG A 173 21.94 1.50 0.82
C ARG A 173 22.23 0.69 -0.45
N GLU A 174 23.48 0.76 -0.92
CA GLU A 174 23.92 0.12 -2.17
C GLU A 174 23.76 -1.42 -2.18
N ASP A 175 23.84 -2.06 -1.01
CA ASP A 175 23.75 -3.52 -0.84
C ASP A 175 22.32 -4.04 -0.65
N VAL A 176 21.32 -3.16 -0.60
CA VAL A 176 19.92 -3.57 -0.43
C VAL A 176 19.44 -4.29 -1.69
N ASP A 177 18.91 -5.48 -1.52
CA ASP A 177 18.29 -6.28 -2.56
C ASP A 177 16.77 -6.45 -2.29
N LEU A 178 16.05 -7.02 -3.25
CA LEU A 178 14.63 -7.31 -3.10
C LEU A 178 14.35 -8.15 -1.85
N GLY A 179 15.18 -9.15 -1.55
CA GLY A 179 14.96 -10.06 -0.43
C GLY A 179 15.06 -9.37 0.94
N SER A 180 16.07 -8.53 1.14
CA SER A 180 16.25 -7.71 2.35
C SER A 180 15.12 -6.69 2.51
N PHE A 181 14.67 -6.06 1.41
CA PHE A 181 13.53 -5.16 1.42
C PHE A 181 12.22 -5.87 1.77
N VAL A 182 11.94 -7.03 1.16
CA VAL A 182 10.79 -7.89 1.47
C VAL A 182 10.76 -8.25 2.96
N ARG A 183 11.91 -8.59 3.56
CA ARG A 183 12.01 -8.93 4.99
C ARG A 183 11.91 -7.73 5.93
N ALA A 184 11.82 -6.51 5.39
CA ALA A 184 11.92 -5.27 6.16
C ALA A 184 13.20 -5.18 7.01
N PHE A 185 14.30 -5.78 6.52
CA PHE A 185 15.60 -5.78 7.16
C PHE A 185 16.66 -5.31 6.16
N TYR A 186 16.79 -4.00 6.03
CA TYR A 186 17.64 -3.34 5.04
C TYR A 186 18.19 -2.02 5.57
N GLY A 187 19.25 -1.52 4.94
CA GLY A 187 19.78 -0.19 5.22
C GLY A 187 18.93 0.90 4.56
N GLU A 188 18.13 1.60 5.35
CA GLU A 188 17.48 2.86 4.96
C GLU A 188 18.43 4.01 5.32
N GLN A 189 18.89 4.74 4.31
CA GLN A 189 19.87 5.81 4.45
C GLN A 189 19.21 7.18 4.63
N GLY A 190 17.94 7.32 4.26
CA GLY A 190 17.19 8.56 4.33
C GLY A 190 16.30 8.65 5.55
N ASP A 191 15.93 9.88 5.91
CA ASP A 191 15.02 10.18 7.02
C ASP A 191 13.63 10.62 6.49
N PHE A 192 13.18 10.05 5.37
CA PHE A 192 11.98 10.49 4.64
C PHE A 192 10.77 9.53 4.77
N VAL A 193 11.00 8.29 5.22
CA VAL A 193 9.94 7.25 5.28
C VAL A 193 8.87 7.55 6.33
N ASN A 194 9.27 8.03 7.51
CA ASN A 194 8.40 8.14 8.67
C ASN A 194 8.51 9.49 9.42
N LEU A 195 9.18 10.48 8.82
CA LEU A 195 9.27 11.82 9.40
C LEU A 195 8.38 12.82 8.66
N PRO A 196 8.05 13.97 9.28
CA PRO A 196 7.09 14.92 8.73
C PRO A 196 7.53 15.61 7.44
N TYR A 197 6.54 15.89 6.58
CA TYR A 197 6.61 16.76 5.42
C TYR A 197 5.79 18.02 5.69
N ASN A 198 6.28 19.16 5.21
CA ASN A 198 5.47 20.38 5.13
C ASN A 198 4.44 20.20 4.01
N ALA A 199 3.20 20.60 4.26
CA ALA A 199 2.09 20.47 3.32
C ALA A 199 1.56 21.84 2.91
N GLU A 200 1.39 22.03 1.61
CA GLU A 200 0.66 23.14 1.01
C GLU A 200 -0.46 22.58 0.12
N VAL A 201 -1.66 23.15 0.25
CA VAL A 201 -2.85 22.66 -0.45
C VAL A 201 -3.52 23.81 -1.18
N ILE A 202 -3.81 23.60 -2.46
CA ILE A 202 -4.60 24.50 -3.29
C ILE A 202 -5.72 23.67 -3.91
N ALA A 203 -6.97 24.05 -3.67
CA ALA A 203 -8.13 23.34 -4.20
C ALA A 203 -9.20 24.31 -4.71
N THR A 204 -9.86 23.91 -5.78
CA THR A 204 -11.10 24.47 -6.32
C THR A 204 -12.15 23.36 -6.36
N GLU A 205 -13.35 23.65 -6.86
CA GLU A 205 -14.37 22.62 -7.06
C GLU A 205 -13.98 21.57 -8.12
N ASP A 206 -13.02 21.87 -9.00
CA ASP A 206 -12.67 21.04 -10.16
C ASP A 206 -11.22 20.51 -10.13
N ASP A 207 -10.29 21.15 -9.41
CA ASP A 207 -8.89 20.72 -9.32
C ASP A 207 -8.39 20.79 -7.87
N ALA A 208 -7.53 19.84 -7.48
CA ALA A 208 -6.77 19.91 -6.24
C ALA A 208 -5.29 19.63 -6.48
N THR A 209 -4.44 20.42 -5.83
CA THR A 209 -2.99 20.25 -5.78
C THR A 209 -2.55 20.14 -4.32
N ILE A 210 -1.92 19.04 -3.97
CA ILE A 210 -1.33 18.78 -2.65
C ILE A 210 0.18 18.69 -2.83
N GLN A 211 0.90 19.68 -2.33
CA GLN A 211 2.36 19.72 -2.36
C GLN A 211 2.91 19.35 -0.99
N LEU A 212 3.77 18.34 -0.95
CA LEU A 212 4.45 17.86 0.24
C LEU A 212 5.95 18.03 0.04
N THR A 213 6.62 18.71 0.96
CA THR A 213 8.07 18.97 0.87
C THR A 213 8.77 18.66 2.19
N ARG A 214 9.89 17.95 2.11
CA ARG A 214 10.78 17.69 3.24
C ARG A 214 12.21 18.03 2.87
N GLU A 215 12.87 18.79 3.72
CA GLU A 215 14.33 18.91 3.76
C GLU A 215 14.82 17.96 4.82
N GLY A 216 15.44 16.88 4.37
CA GLY A 216 15.97 15.82 5.21
C GLY A 216 17.42 15.56 4.85
N HIS A 217 17.87 14.36 5.17
CA HIS A 217 19.25 13.96 4.94
C HIS A 217 19.33 12.50 4.50
N VAL A 218 20.40 12.20 3.76
CA VAL A 218 20.72 10.85 3.31
C VAL A 218 22.17 10.55 3.66
N TRP A 219 22.40 9.42 4.32
CA TRP A 219 23.74 8.91 4.58
C TRP A 219 24.38 8.39 3.28
N VAL A 220 25.46 9.01 2.84
CA VAL A 220 26.29 8.60 1.69
C VAL A 220 27.69 8.30 2.22
N GLY A 221 28.03 7.01 2.33
CA GLY A 221 29.22 6.59 3.07
C GLY A 221 29.11 6.99 4.55
N SER A 222 30.08 7.75 5.04
CA SER A 222 30.10 8.31 6.41
C SER A 222 29.46 9.69 6.52
N ASP A 223 29.01 10.28 5.40
CA ASP A 223 28.57 11.67 5.37
C ASP A 223 27.05 11.77 5.35
N HIS A 224 26.52 12.69 6.15
CA HIS A 224 25.09 12.99 6.20
C HIS A 224 24.77 14.15 5.24
N ARG A 225 24.26 13.84 4.05
CA ARG A 225 24.09 14.81 2.96
C ARG A 225 22.67 15.39 2.96
N PRO A 226 22.50 16.73 3.02
CA PRO A 226 21.17 17.32 3.00
C PRO A 226 20.52 17.17 1.61
N VAL A 227 19.27 16.73 1.60
CA VAL A 227 18.47 16.49 0.39
C VAL A 227 17.08 17.06 0.60
N ARG A 228 16.51 17.68 -0.42
CA ARG A 228 15.09 18.07 -0.43
C ARG A 228 14.30 17.14 -1.34
N VAL A 229 13.21 16.59 -0.83
CA VAL A 229 12.21 15.88 -1.62
C VAL A 229 10.93 16.72 -1.64
N SER A 230 10.43 17.00 -2.84
CA SER A 230 9.11 17.59 -3.06
C SER A 230 8.28 16.65 -3.92
N LYS A 231 7.05 16.36 -3.50
CA LYS A 231 6.05 15.61 -4.27
C LYS A 231 4.78 16.41 -4.38
N THR A 232 4.23 16.52 -5.58
CA THR A 232 3.04 17.34 -5.88
C THR A 232 1.99 16.46 -6.53
N LEU A 233 0.94 16.13 -5.78
CA LEU A 233 -0.19 15.35 -6.27
C LEU A 233 -1.26 16.27 -6.85
N LYS A 234 -1.74 15.94 -8.05
CA LYS A 234 -2.75 16.70 -8.79
C LYS A 234 -3.93 15.80 -9.12
N PHE A 235 -5.11 16.21 -8.65
CA PHE A 235 -6.38 15.57 -8.91
C PHE A 235 -7.27 16.53 -9.70
N ARG A 236 -8.05 15.97 -10.62
CA ARG A 236 -9.08 16.71 -11.36
C ARG A 236 -10.40 15.98 -11.27
N ARG A 237 -11.47 16.75 -11.10
CA ARG A 237 -12.83 16.24 -11.04
C ARG A 237 -13.20 15.55 -12.33
N GLY A 238 -13.75 14.33 -12.21
CA GLY A 238 -14.15 13.51 -13.34
C GLY A 238 -13.02 12.77 -14.06
N ASP A 239 -11.74 13.03 -13.72
CA ASP A 239 -10.62 12.27 -14.28
C ASP A 239 -10.37 11.03 -13.41
N ASP A 240 -10.48 9.83 -13.98
CA ASP A 240 -10.10 8.56 -13.35
C ASP A 240 -8.57 8.37 -13.24
N SER A 241 -7.82 9.47 -13.29
CA SER A 241 -6.37 9.50 -13.16
C SER A 241 -5.91 10.68 -12.34
N TYR A 242 -4.77 10.51 -11.67
CA TYR A 242 -4.08 11.59 -10.97
C TYR A 242 -2.57 11.43 -11.16
N ARG A 243 -1.83 12.52 -10.97
CA ARG A 243 -0.39 12.59 -11.21
C ARG A 243 0.33 13.09 -9.97
N CYS A 244 1.47 12.46 -9.66
CA CYS A 244 2.42 12.92 -8.66
C CYS A 244 3.72 13.35 -9.33
N ASP A 245 4.03 14.63 -9.29
CA ASP A 245 5.29 15.20 -9.78
C ASP A 245 6.32 15.26 -8.64
N TYR A 246 7.47 14.64 -8.84
CA TYR A 246 8.59 14.61 -7.90
C TYR A 246 9.72 15.56 -8.31
N ARG A 247 10.37 16.12 -7.28
CA ARG A 247 11.68 16.78 -7.38
C ARG A 247 12.56 16.36 -6.22
N VAL A 248 13.73 15.78 -6.51
CA VAL A 248 14.76 15.43 -5.52
C VAL A 248 15.96 16.33 -5.77
N THR A 249 16.32 17.15 -4.78
CA THR A 249 17.37 18.18 -4.90
C THR A 249 18.52 17.90 -3.94
N ASN A 250 19.74 17.89 -4.47
CA ASN A 250 20.94 17.86 -3.65
C ASN A 250 21.19 19.26 -3.05
N LEU A 251 21.08 19.38 -1.73
CA LEU A 251 21.36 20.63 -1.01
C LEU A 251 22.79 20.70 -0.49
N ALA A 252 23.61 19.65 -0.69
CA ALA A 252 25.01 19.65 -0.32
C ALA A 252 25.84 20.52 -1.27
N ASP A 253 27.04 20.85 -0.81
CA ASP A 253 28.09 21.56 -1.57
C ASP A 253 28.95 20.63 -2.45
N ALA A 254 28.65 19.33 -2.45
CA ALA A 254 29.35 18.30 -3.22
C ALA A 254 28.36 17.41 -3.98
N PRO A 255 28.78 16.73 -5.07
CA PRO A 255 27.96 15.75 -5.74
C PRO A 255 27.55 14.59 -4.83
N VAL A 256 26.35 14.06 -5.03
CA VAL A 256 25.81 12.90 -4.30
C VAL A 256 25.31 11.82 -5.25
N THR A 257 25.54 10.57 -4.89
CA THR A 257 24.95 9.41 -5.54
C THR A 257 23.91 8.81 -4.60
N LEU A 258 22.66 8.72 -5.06
CA LEU A 258 21.50 8.33 -4.25
C LEU A 258 20.77 7.18 -4.93
N ARG A 259 20.28 6.22 -4.15
CA ARG A 259 19.38 5.17 -4.64
C ARG A 259 17.97 5.49 -4.14
N PHE A 260 17.28 6.32 -4.91
CA PHE A 260 15.97 6.88 -4.57
C PHE A 260 14.86 5.90 -4.95
N GLY A 261 13.95 5.65 -4.02
CA GLY A 261 12.80 4.76 -4.17
C GLY A 261 11.48 5.45 -3.90
N VAL A 262 10.46 5.18 -4.74
CA VAL A 262 9.07 5.56 -4.45
C VAL A 262 8.24 4.30 -4.25
N GLU A 263 7.77 4.08 -3.03
CA GLU A 263 6.90 2.96 -2.68
C GLU A 263 5.44 3.33 -2.96
N LEU A 264 4.77 2.51 -3.76
CA LEU A 264 3.33 2.49 -3.93
C LEU A 264 2.78 1.16 -3.42
N VAL A 265 1.51 1.12 -3.04
CA VAL A 265 0.82 -0.12 -2.69
C VAL A 265 -0.50 -0.25 -3.45
N SER A 266 -0.98 -1.49 -3.61
CA SER A 266 -2.35 -1.77 -4.07
C SER A 266 -2.96 -2.95 -3.31
N GLY A 267 -4.22 -2.84 -2.92
CA GLY A 267 -4.98 -3.91 -2.30
C GLY A 267 -6.08 -4.46 -3.22
N PHE A 268 -5.80 -5.51 -3.98
CA PHE A 268 -6.84 -6.23 -4.73
C PHE A 268 -7.24 -7.54 -4.06
N ASP A 269 -8.53 -7.73 -3.83
CA ASP A 269 -9.04 -8.99 -3.31
C ASP A 269 -8.79 -10.14 -4.29
N GLY A 270 -8.38 -11.29 -3.76
CA GLY A 270 -7.95 -12.41 -4.59
C GLY A 270 -6.60 -12.21 -5.28
N GLY A 271 -5.79 -11.23 -4.86
CA GLY A 271 -4.46 -10.95 -5.43
C GLY A 271 -3.52 -12.16 -5.47
N GLN A 272 -3.68 -13.10 -4.55
CA GLN A 272 -2.93 -14.34 -4.51
C GLN A 272 -3.29 -15.36 -5.60
N ASN A 273 -4.45 -15.20 -6.25
CA ASN A 273 -4.91 -16.10 -7.30
C ASN A 273 -4.69 -15.47 -8.70
N PRO A 274 -3.80 -16.02 -9.54
CA PRO A 274 -3.54 -15.51 -10.89
C PRO A 274 -4.73 -15.64 -11.85
N GLU A 275 -5.78 -16.40 -11.50
CA GLU A 275 -7.03 -16.42 -12.26
C GLU A 275 -7.81 -15.10 -12.11
N TYR A 276 -7.69 -14.47 -10.95
CA TYR A 276 -8.44 -13.26 -10.59
C TYR A 276 -7.64 -11.99 -10.79
N CYS A 277 -6.37 -11.99 -10.42
CA CYS A 277 -5.54 -10.80 -10.46
C CYS A 277 -4.23 -11.04 -11.20
N GLY A 278 -3.66 -9.99 -11.79
CA GLY A 278 -2.38 -10.08 -12.47
C GLY A 278 -1.64 -8.75 -12.54
N LEU A 279 -0.32 -8.83 -12.68
CA LEU A 279 0.59 -7.71 -12.94
C LEU A 279 1.16 -7.83 -14.34
N THR A 280 0.96 -6.84 -15.18
CA THR A 280 1.67 -6.70 -16.46
C THR A 280 2.67 -5.57 -16.40
N ILE A 281 3.77 -5.72 -17.12
CA ILE A 281 4.89 -4.76 -17.17
C ILE A 281 5.04 -4.29 -18.61
N ASN A 282 5.14 -2.97 -18.82
CA ASN A 282 5.36 -2.32 -20.11
C ASN A 282 4.41 -2.83 -21.22
N GLY A 283 3.12 -2.95 -20.92
CA GLY A 283 2.11 -3.44 -21.86
C GLY A 283 2.23 -4.92 -22.26
N SER A 284 3.03 -5.73 -21.56
CA SER A 284 3.12 -7.17 -21.82
C SER A 284 1.75 -7.86 -21.67
N ALA A 285 1.47 -8.83 -22.54
CA ALA A 285 0.28 -9.68 -22.44
C ALA A 285 0.39 -10.76 -21.34
N GLU A 286 1.61 -11.05 -20.87
CA GLU A 286 1.84 -12.04 -19.82
C GLU A 286 1.55 -11.43 -18.44
N ALA A 287 0.47 -11.91 -17.81
CA ALA A 287 0.11 -11.55 -16.45
C ALA A 287 0.95 -12.35 -15.43
N LYS A 288 1.62 -11.63 -14.55
CA LYS A 288 2.43 -12.17 -13.45
C LYS A 288 1.61 -12.20 -12.16
N SER A 289 1.94 -13.11 -11.25
CA SER A 289 1.25 -13.20 -9.95
C SER A 289 1.58 -12.01 -9.04
N LEU A 290 0.59 -11.51 -8.32
CA LEU A 290 0.77 -10.48 -7.28
C LEU A 290 1.33 -11.06 -5.97
N ALA A 291 1.27 -12.38 -5.81
CA ALA A 291 1.76 -13.10 -4.63
C ALA A 291 3.20 -13.63 -4.80
N VAL A 292 3.95 -13.12 -5.76
CA VAL A 292 5.36 -13.50 -5.98
C VAL A 292 6.23 -12.26 -5.93
N ALA A 293 7.27 -12.30 -5.10
CA ALA A 293 8.30 -11.26 -5.08
C ALA A 293 9.14 -11.33 -6.37
N ALA A 294 9.25 -10.21 -7.08
CA ALA A 294 10.00 -10.14 -8.32
C ALA A 294 10.61 -8.75 -8.56
N GLU A 295 11.74 -8.75 -9.28
CA GLU A 295 12.40 -7.56 -9.78
C GLU A 295 12.20 -7.45 -11.29
N TYR A 296 11.87 -6.25 -11.77
CA TYR A 296 11.70 -5.95 -13.18
C TYR A 296 12.57 -4.74 -13.56
N PRO A 297 13.55 -4.88 -14.46
CA PRO A 297 14.36 -3.75 -14.93
C PRO A 297 13.61 -2.93 -16.00
N ALA A 298 14.02 -1.66 -16.15
CA ALA A 298 13.57 -0.76 -17.21
C ALA A 298 12.04 -0.65 -17.36
N VAL A 299 11.34 -0.58 -16.23
CA VAL A 299 9.88 -0.39 -16.20
C VAL A 299 9.55 1.07 -16.48
N THR A 300 8.66 1.31 -17.43
CA THR A 300 8.04 2.61 -17.71
C THR A 300 6.54 2.61 -17.39
N GLU A 301 5.94 1.42 -17.30
CA GLU A 301 4.54 1.21 -16.98
C GLU A 301 4.36 -0.13 -16.27
N HIS A 302 3.50 -0.17 -15.27
CA HIS A 302 2.96 -1.43 -14.76
C HIS A 302 1.46 -1.33 -14.54
N THR A 303 0.74 -2.43 -14.77
CA THR A 303 -0.72 -2.49 -14.63
C THR A 303 -1.10 -3.68 -13.77
N THR A 304 -1.87 -3.40 -12.73
CA THR A 304 -2.44 -4.42 -11.86
C THR A 304 -3.92 -4.55 -12.17
N THR A 305 -4.37 -5.76 -12.50
CA THR A 305 -5.74 -6.04 -12.93
C THR A 305 -6.48 -6.93 -11.94
N THR A 306 -7.80 -6.80 -11.89
CA THR A 306 -8.69 -7.73 -11.18
C THR A 306 -9.94 -8.02 -12.01
N THR A 307 -10.25 -9.30 -12.18
CA THR A 307 -11.49 -9.76 -12.84
C THR A 307 -12.67 -9.79 -11.87
N LEU A 308 -12.42 -9.92 -10.55
CA LEU A 308 -13.46 -9.88 -9.51
C LEU A 308 -14.14 -8.52 -9.42
N ARG A 309 -13.38 -7.45 -9.68
CA ARG A 309 -13.88 -6.07 -9.67
C ARG A 309 -13.95 -5.42 -11.04
N THR A 310 -13.58 -6.15 -12.09
CA THR A 310 -13.57 -5.68 -13.48
C THR A 310 -12.83 -4.35 -13.67
N MET A 311 -11.68 -4.19 -13.00
CA MET A 311 -10.90 -2.95 -13.03
C MET A 311 -9.40 -3.20 -13.18
N ALA A 312 -8.69 -2.17 -13.61
CA ALA A 312 -7.24 -2.12 -13.65
C ALA A 312 -6.74 -0.81 -13.01
N LEU A 313 -5.59 -0.89 -12.34
CA LEU A 313 -4.81 0.24 -11.87
C LEU A 313 -3.49 0.26 -12.64
N THR A 314 -3.31 1.27 -13.49
CA THR A 314 -2.11 1.47 -14.30
C THR A 314 -1.26 2.57 -13.69
N THR A 315 0.04 2.33 -13.50
CA THR A 315 1.02 3.35 -13.14
C THR A 315 1.95 3.60 -14.33
N ARG A 316 2.07 4.84 -14.77
CA ARG A 316 2.98 5.30 -15.85
C ARG A 316 4.06 6.19 -15.26
N LEU A 317 5.29 6.04 -15.74
CA LEU A 317 6.48 6.74 -15.23
C LEU A 317 7.08 7.62 -16.33
N ASP A 318 7.50 8.84 -15.97
CA ASP A 318 8.24 9.71 -16.91
C ASP A 318 9.66 9.19 -17.19
N HIS A 319 10.24 8.44 -16.25
CA HIS A 319 11.58 7.86 -16.35
C HIS A 319 11.58 6.38 -16.03
N PRO A 320 12.26 5.54 -16.83
CA PRO A 320 12.35 4.12 -16.55
C PRO A 320 13.04 3.85 -15.21
N CYS A 321 12.57 2.86 -14.47
CA CYS A 321 13.10 2.47 -13.17
C CYS A 321 13.34 0.96 -13.09
N THR A 322 14.02 0.52 -12.03
CA THR A 322 13.89 -0.87 -11.56
C THR A 322 12.66 -0.94 -10.67
N LEU A 323 11.75 -1.86 -10.94
CA LEU A 323 10.56 -2.09 -10.13
C LEU A 323 10.76 -3.34 -9.28
N TRP A 324 10.62 -3.20 -7.97
CA TRP A 324 10.45 -4.31 -7.04
C TRP A 324 8.97 -4.46 -6.71
N ALA A 325 8.41 -5.65 -6.96
CA ALA A 325 7.04 -5.98 -6.59
C ALA A 325 7.03 -7.17 -5.63
N PHE A 326 6.26 -7.11 -4.54
CA PHE A 326 6.11 -8.23 -3.62
C PHE A 326 4.80 -8.15 -2.81
N PRO A 327 4.26 -9.30 -2.36
CA PRO A 327 3.04 -9.30 -1.55
C PRO A 327 3.31 -8.92 -0.09
N LEU A 328 2.34 -8.23 0.51
CA LEU A 328 2.18 -8.16 1.96
C LEU A 328 1.38 -9.38 2.40
N GLU A 329 1.94 -10.16 3.32
CA GLU A 329 1.33 -11.38 3.80
C GLU A 329 1.40 -11.44 5.31
N THR A 330 0.24 -11.62 5.93
CA THR A 330 0.09 -11.73 7.37
C THR A 330 -0.13 -13.18 7.73
N ILE A 331 0.41 -13.64 8.85
CA ILE A 331 0.11 -14.97 9.37
C ILE A 331 -1.05 -14.85 10.34
N THR A 332 -2.11 -15.61 10.09
CA THR A 332 -3.31 -15.62 10.95
C THR A 332 -3.73 -17.04 11.23
N ASN A 333 -4.41 -17.24 12.36
CA ASN A 333 -5.01 -18.53 12.67
C ASN A 333 -6.35 -18.69 11.95
N SER A 334 -6.60 -19.88 11.39
CA SER A 334 -7.91 -20.31 10.92
C SER A 334 -8.31 -21.62 11.58
N GLU A 335 -9.54 -22.10 11.32
CA GLU A 335 -10.02 -23.38 11.88
C GLU A 335 -9.12 -24.57 11.53
N ALA A 336 -8.36 -24.49 10.44
CA ALA A 336 -7.46 -25.53 9.96
C ALA A 336 -5.97 -25.27 10.31
N GLY A 337 -5.68 -24.29 11.18
CA GLY A 337 -4.34 -23.92 11.60
C GLY A 337 -3.83 -22.62 10.96
N TYR A 338 -2.59 -22.24 11.31
CA TYR A 338 -1.97 -21.01 10.84
C TYR A 338 -1.75 -21.00 9.32
N GLU A 339 -2.01 -19.86 8.69
CA GLU A 339 -1.81 -19.67 7.26
C GLU A 339 -1.40 -18.23 6.91
N ARG A 340 -0.74 -18.08 5.77
CA ARG A 340 -0.52 -16.78 5.12
C ARG A 340 -1.81 -16.25 4.50
N GLY A 341 -2.13 -15.00 4.80
CA GLY A 341 -3.17 -14.23 4.14
C GLY A 341 -2.56 -13.08 3.34
N TYR A 342 -2.86 -13.02 2.04
CA TYR A 342 -2.49 -11.89 1.19
C TYR A 342 -3.22 -10.62 1.63
N GLN A 343 -2.48 -9.52 1.77
CA GLN A 343 -2.97 -8.23 2.24
C GLN A 343 -2.71 -7.08 1.27
N GLY A 344 -2.18 -7.36 0.07
CA GLY A 344 -1.84 -6.33 -0.91
C GLY A 344 -0.48 -6.58 -1.54
N THR A 345 -0.11 -5.72 -2.48
CA THR A 345 1.20 -5.75 -3.15
C THR A 345 1.87 -4.40 -3.00
N VAL A 346 3.16 -4.43 -2.72
CA VAL A 346 4.06 -3.28 -2.70
C VAL A 346 4.76 -3.18 -4.05
N TYR A 347 4.93 -1.95 -4.55
CA TYR A 347 5.66 -1.59 -5.75
C TYR A 347 6.68 -0.51 -5.41
N LEU A 348 7.96 -0.87 -5.35
CA LEU A 348 9.04 0.08 -5.13
C LEU A 348 9.73 0.42 -6.45
N HIS A 349 9.61 1.69 -6.86
CA HIS A 349 10.21 2.22 -8.08
C HIS A 349 11.57 2.81 -7.74
N LEU A 350 12.65 2.22 -8.25
CA LEU A 350 14.04 2.57 -7.89
C LEU A 350 14.78 3.26 -9.02
N TRP A 351 15.40 4.39 -8.70
CA TRP A 351 16.32 5.14 -9.56
C TRP A 351 17.66 5.36 -8.87
N ASN A 352 18.74 5.15 -9.63
CA ASN A 352 20.09 5.57 -9.22
C ASN A 352 20.33 6.98 -9.75
N LEU A 353 20.42 7.94 -8.84
CA LEU A 353 20.59 9.36 -9.14
C LEU A 353 22.03 9.78 -8.86
N THR A 354 22.63 10.54 -9.76
CA THR A 354 23.88 11.26 -9.50
C THR A 354 23.62 12.74 -9.70
N LEU A 355 23.67 13.51 -8.62
CA LEU A 355 23.30 14.92 -8.61
C LEU A 355 24.50 15.78 -8.23
N ALA A 356 24.85 16.75 -9.08
CA ALA A 356 25.81 17.79 -8.69
C ALA A 356 25.26 18.63 -7.53
N ALA A 357 26.13 19.41 -6.88
CA ALA A 357 25.73 20.37 -5.84
C ALA A 357 24.63 21.31 -6.38
N GLY A 358 23.51 21.43 -5.65
CA GLY A 358 22.36 22.25 -6.04
C GLY A 358 21.52 21.69 -7.20
N ALA A 359 21.89 20.58 -7.82
CA ALA A 359 21.13 19.99 -8.92
C ALA A 359 19.91 19.21 -8.43
N SER A 360 18.91 19.08 -9.31
CA SER A 360 17.70 18.31 -9.04
C SER A 360 17.43 17.26 -10.10
N TRP A 361 16.96 16.09 -9.67
CA TRP A 361 16.19 15.18 -10.51
C TRP A 361 14.70 15.53 -10.44
N GLN A 362 13.99 15.36 -11.56
CA GLN A 362 12.54 15.55 -11.66
C GLN A 362 11.96 14.35 -12.40
N GLY A 363 10.74 13.94 -12.03
CA GLY A 363 10.02 12.86 -12.69
C GLY A 363 8.60 12.77 -12.17
N GLY A 364 7.70 12.18 -12.94
CA GLY A 364 6.30 12.02 -12.59
C GLY A 364 5.85 10.56 -12.59
N LEU A 365 4.88 10.26 -11.73
CA LEU A 365 4.09 9.02 -11.75
C LEU A 365 2.63 9.39 -12.00
N THR A 366 1.99 8.75 -12.97
CA THR A 366 0.55 8.90 -13.24
C THR A 366 -0.14 7.59 -12.93
N GLN A 367 -1.12 7.60 -12.02
CA GLN A 367 -1.96 6.44 -11.74
C GLN A 367 -3.34 6.63 -12.36
N GLN A 368 -3.82 5.61 -13.07
CA GLN A 368 -5.11 5.62 -13.76
C GLN A 368 -5.89 4.37 -13.43
N VAL A 369 -7.16 4.55 -13.07
CA VAL A 369 -8.15 3.48 -12.94
C VAL A 369 -8.87 3.33 -14.28
N SER A 370 -9.05 2.09 -14.73
CA SER A 370 -9.82 1.81 -15.94
C SER A 370 -10.63 0.53 -15.79
N ALA A 371 -11.66 0.38 -16.63
CA ALA A 371 -12.41 -0.86 -16.72
C ALA A 371 -11.52 -1.97 -17.31
N TYR A 372 -11.64 -3.18 -16.76
CA TYR A 372 -10.92 -4.36 -17.25
C TYR A 372 -11.85 -5.55 -17.35
N LYS A 373 -11.89 -6.17 -18.53
CA LYS A 373 -12.56 -7.45 -18.79
C LYS A 373 -11.58 -8.32 -19.57
N LYS A 374 -11.34 -9.53 -19.05
CA LYS A 374 -10.42 -10.50 -19.63
C LYS A 374 -10.93 -11.05 -20.95
#